data_AF-A0A1Q9JPN7-F1
#
_entry.id   AF-A0A1Q9JPN7-F1
#
_cell.length_a   1.000
_cell.length_b   1.000
_cell.length_c   1.000
_cell.angle_alpha   90.00
_cell.angle_beta   90.00
_cell.angle_gamma   90.00
#
_symmetry.space_group_name_H-M   'P 1'
#
loop_
_entity.id
_entity.type
_entity.pdbx_description
1 polymer ?
#
loop_
_entity_poly.entity_id
_entity_poly.type
_entity_poly.pdbx_seq_one_letter_code
_entity_poly.pdbx_strand_id
1 'polypeptide(L)'
;MMKQTDNFEDKILDDLLTDSMDELYDLDEISFDDAVEPSKSFTDSMDAMFQSEYKKLSRRRRRRTLPKIAAAVALFFLIGMISISRVTAWKEPIYNFFFKPSQDGEKSKVKITELEEEDEFQKYLPDYVPEGFELVDSEYDENLEQKLFVYKNNKLFFNITILKDDFDQYMDTQNYKKIKYLNRTYYINMNHDFLWYYNNYIFTFTSNLEKHECYKIVQSIN
;
A
#
# COMPACT_ATOMS: atom_id res chain seq x y z
N MET A 1 -22.71 8.67 33.70
CA MET A 1 -24.00 8.20 33.15
C MET A 1 -24.86 9.44 32.98
N MET A 2 -24.84 10.07 31.80
CA MET A 2 -25.41 11.41 31.60
C MET A 2 -25.80 11.52 30.13
N LYS A 3 -27.09 11.26 29.82
CA LYS A 3 -27.67 11.32 28.47
C LYS A 3 -29.20 11.22 28.49
N GLN A 4 -29.86 11.98 29.37
CA GLN A 4 -31.34 11.95 29.45
C GLN A 4 -32.00 13.33 29.47
N THR A 5 -31.24 14.43 29.49
CA THR A 5 -31.80 15.79 29.59
C THR A 5 -32.14 16.40 28.23
N ASP A 6 -31.32 16.20 27.19
CA ASP A 6 -31.51 16.86 25.88
C ASP A 6 -32.82 16.46 25.17
N ASN A 7 -33.30 15.24 25.36
CA ASN A 7 -34.51 14.74 24.68
C ASN A 7 -35.82 15.20 25.34
N PHE A 8 -35.74 15.72 26.58
CA PHE A 8 -36.91 16.17 27.33
C PHE A 8 -37.22 17.65 27.03
N GLU A 9 -36.18 18.49 26.93
CA GLU A 9 -36.34 19.90 26.57
C GLU A 9 -36.81 20.07 25.12
N ASP A 10 -36.25 19.30 24.18
CA ASP A 10 -36.70 19.32 22.78
C ASP A 10 -38.17 18.91 22.65
N LYS A 11 -38.62 17.94 23.47
CA LYS A 11 -40.02 17.48 23.45
C LYS A 11 -40.98 18.51 24.04
N ILE A 12 -40.58 19.21 25.11
CA ILE A 12 -41.37 20.31 25.68
C ILE A 12 -41.47 21.47 24.70
N LEU A 13 -40.39 21.76 23.97
CA LEU A 13 -40.40 22.81 22.96
C LEU A 13 -41.30 22.45 21.76
N ASP A 14 -41.28 21.20 21.31
CA ASP A 14 -42.14 20.70 20.23
C ASP A 14 -43.63 20.71 20.65
N ASP A 15 -43.94 20.30 21.88
CA ASP A 15 -45.30 20.36 22.42
C ASP A 15 -45.76 21.83 22.56
N LEU A 16 -44.92 22.75 23.03
CA LEU A 16 -45.25 24.19 23.11
C LEU A 16 -45.43 24.84 21.74
N LEU A 17 -44.65 24.45 20.73
CA LEU A 17 -44.79 24.93 19.37
C LEU A 17 -46.07 24.41 18.72
N THR A 18 -46.45 23.16 19.02
CA THR A 18 -47.69 22.57 18.51
C THR A 18 -48.92 23.24 19.15
N ASP A 19 -48.90 23.46 20.46
CA ASP A 19 -50.00 24.10 21.19
C ASP A 19 -50.20 25.56 20.75
N SER A 20 -49.10 26.29 20.50
CA SER A 20 -49.16 27.66 19.95
C SER A 20 -49.53 27.73 18.47
N MET A 21 -49.28 26.67 17.70
CA MET A 21 -49.78 26.55 16.33
C MET A 21 -51.29 26.28 16.30
N ASP A 22 -51.81 25.43 17.19
CA ASP A 22 -53.25 25.19 17.31
C ASP A 22 -54.02 26.44 17.79
N GLU A 23 -53.43 27.23 18.69
CA GLU A 23 -53.99 28.54 19.12
C GLU A 23 -53.99 29.59 17.98
N LEU A 24 -53.12 29.44 16.97
CA LEU A 24 -53.11 30.28 15.76
C LEU A 24 -54.14 29.84 14.71
N TYR A 25 -54.58 28.58 14.70
CA TYR A 25 -55.61 28.09 13.76
C TYR A 25 -57.03 28.55 14.14
N ASP A 26 -57.29 28.93 15.39
CA ASP A 26 -58.55 29.55 15.82
C ASP A 26 -58.64 31.06 15.49
N LEU A 27 -57.61 31.65 14.89
CA LEU A 27 -57.56 33.05 14.41
C LEU A 27 -57.90 33.20 12.92
N ASP A 28 -58.54 32.20 12.32
CA ASP A 28 -58.94 32.15 10.90
C ASP A 28 -60.03 33.16 10.48
N GLU A 29 -60.37 34.14 11.34
CA GLU A 29 -61.29 35.23 11.04
C GLU A 29 -60.65 36.63 11.12
N ILE A 30 -59.34 36.74 10.88
CA ILE A 30 -58.73 38.01 10.48
C ILE A 30 -58.64 38.03 8.95
N SER A 31 -59.59 38.73 8.31
CA SER A 31 -59.53 39.05 6.89
C SER A 31 -58.27 39.87 6.60
N PHE A 32 -57.22 39.24 6.08
CA PHE A 32 -56.07 39.91 5.48
C PHE A 32 -56.45 40.43 4.08
N ASP A 33 -57.42 41.33 4.02
CA ASP A 33 -57.82 41.98 2.76
C ASP A 33 -56.83 43.09 2.35
N ASP A 34 -55.85 43.40 3.21
CA ASP A 34 -54.68 44.21 2.90
C ASP A 34 -53.42 43.41 3.24
N ALA A 35 -52.95 42.60 2.30
CA ALA A 35 -51.63 41.99 2.37
C ALA A 35 -50.56 43.10 2.35
N VAL A 36 -50.17 43.58 3.54
CA VAL A 36 -49.07 44.53 3.69
C VAL A 36 -47.80 43.80 3.28
N GLU A 37 -47.32 44.13 2.09
CA GLU A 37 -46.07 43.60 1.57
C GLU A 37 -44.93 44.00 2.54
N PRO A 38 -44.19 43.02 3.10
CA PRO A 38 -43.14 43.32 4.06
C PRO A 38 -42.11 44.26 3.45
N SER A 39 -41.67 45.27 4.22
CA SER A 39 -40.70 46.24 3.72
C SER A 39 -39.45 45.55 3.18
N LYS A 40 -38.89 46.05 2.07
CA LYS A 40 -37.70 45.45 1.43
C LYS A 40 -36.53 45.28 2.41
N SER A 41 -36.37 46.19 3.37
CA SER A 41 -35.35 46.07 4.42
C SER A 41 -35.55 44.88 5.36
N PHE A 42 -36.80 44.48 5.58
CA PHE A 42 -37.14 43.32 6.40
C PHE A 42 -36.93 42.01 5.62
N THR A 43 -37.34 41.95 4.35
CA THR A 43 -37.09 40.77 3.49
C THR A 43 -35.60 40.54 3.27
N ASP A 44 -34.82 41.59 3.03
CA ASP A 44 -33.37 41.49 2.82
C ASP A 44 -32.64 41.00 4.08
N SER A 45 -33.07 41.48 5.25
CA SER A 45 -32.50 41.04 6.54
C SER A 45 -32.85 39.58 6.85
N MET A 46 -34.09 39.18 6.54
CA MET A 46 -34.57 37.82 6.73
C MET A 46 -33.84 36.84 5.80
N ASP A 47 -33.67 37.19 4.53
CA ASP A 47 -32.91 36.40 3.56
C ASP A 47 -31.43 36.29 3.94
N ALA A 48 -30.81 37.37 4.43
CA ALA A 48 -29.43 37.34 4.92
C ALA A 48 -29.26 36.38 6.11
N MET A 49 -30.22 36.37 7.04
CA MET A 49 -30.22 35.48 8.20
C MET A 49 -30.37 34.02 7.77
N PHE A 50 -31.33 33.71 6.91
CA PHE A 50 -31.52 32.36 6.37
C PHE A 50 -30.30 31.87 5.59
N GLN A 51 -29.74 32.69 4.69
CA GLN A 51 -28.53 32.32 3.95
C GLN A 51 -27.33 32.06 4.88
N SER A 52 -27.22 32.79 5.98
CA SER A 52 -26.14 32.59 6.97
C SER A 52 -26.26 31.25 7.69
N GLU A 53 -27.49 30.82 8.02
CA GLU A 53 -27.75 29.54 8.67
C GLU A 53 -27.62 28.35 7.70
N TYR A 54 -28.11 28.49 6.45
CA TYR A 54 -27.87 27.50 5.40
C TYR A 54 -26.36 27.28 5.13
N LYS A 55 -25.56 28.36 5.15
CA LYS A 55 -24.10 28.28 5.01
C LYS A 55 -23.42 27.63 6.22
N LYS A 56 -23.90 27.85 7.46
CA LYS A 56 -23.37 27.20 8.68
C LYS A 56 -23.67 25.70 8.70
N LEU A 57 -24.87 25.28 8.32
CA LEU A 57 -25.26 23.87 8.25
C LEU A 57 -24.46 23.11 7.18
N SER A 58 -24.25 23.71 6.00
CA SER A 58 -23.39 23.18 4.94
C SER A 58 -21.93 22.97 5.39
N ARG A 59 -21.35 23.96 6.10
CA ARG A 59 -19.98 23.88 6.65
C ARG A 59 -19.84 22.78 7.71
N ARG A 60 -20.84 22.59 8.58
CA ARG A 60 -20.85 21.51 9.59
C ARG A 60 -20.97 20.12 8.96
N ARG A 61 -21.78 19.96 7.91
CA ARG A 61 -21.90 18.69 7.16
C ARG A 61 -20.60 18.34 6.42
N ARG A 62 -20.00 19.30 5.73
CA ARG A 62 -18.69 19.13 5.04
C ARG A 62 -17.58 18.69 6.00
N ARG A 63 -17.46 19.31 7.19
CA ARG A 63 -16.40 18.95 8.16
C ARG A 63 -16.46 17.51 8.67
N ARG A 64 -17.63 16.85 8.64
CA ARG A 64 -17.79 15.46 9.08
C ARG A 64 -17.72 14.44 7.94
N THR A 65 -18.01 14.84 6.70
CA THR A 65 -17.99 13.94 5.53
C THR A 65 -16.68 13.99 4.75
N LEU A 66 -15.98 15.13 4.70
CA LEU A 66 -14.66 15.25 4.06
C LEU A 66 -13.61 14.27 4.61
N PRO A 67 -13.43 14.09 5.93
CA PRO A 67 -12.41 13.16 6.42
C PRO A 67 -12.75 11.69 6.08
N LYS A 68 -14.04 11.34 5.98
CA LYS A 68 -14.48 9.99 5.60
C LYS A 68 -14.22 9.70 4.12
N ILE A 69 -14.47 10.69 3.25
CA ILE A 69 -14.17 10.60 1.81
C ILE A 69 -12.66 10.54 1.59
N ALA A 70 -11.88 11.37 2.30
CA ALA A 70 -10.42 11.34 2.23
C ALA A 70 -9.86 9.97 2.68
N ALA A 71 -10.40 9.38 3.75
CA ALA A 71 -10.02 8.05 4.21
C ALA A 71 -10.37 6.96 3.18
N ALA A 72 -11.55 7.03 2.55
CA ALA A 72 -11.95 6.07 1.52
C ALA A 72 -11.07 6.17 0.26
N VAL A 73 -10.72 7.39 -0.16
CA VAL A 73 -9.79 7.62 -1.28
C VAL A 73 -8.39 7.13 -0.93
N ALA A 74 -7.90 7.40 0.28
CA ALA A 74 -6.61 6.88 0.75
C ALA A 74 -6.59 5.35 0.79
N LEU A 75 -7.67 4.71 1.27
CA LEU A 75 -7.80 3.25 1.27
C LEU A 75 -7.82 2.70 -0.17
N PHE A 76 -8.50 3.37 -1.10
CA PHE A 76 -8.52 2.99 -2.51
C PHE A 76 -7.12 3.10 -3.15
N PHE A 77 -6.34 4.12 -2.80
CA PHE A 77 -4.94 4.23 -3.24
C PHE A 77 -4.03 3.19 -2.60
N LEU A 78 -4.23 2.85 -1.31
CA LEU A 78 -3.46 1.81 -0.63
C LEU A 78 -3.72 0.42 -1.22
N ILE A 79 -4.99 0.07 -1.45
CA ILE A 79 -5.38 -1.18 -2.14
C ILE A 79 -4.90 -1.14 -3.59
N GLY A 80 -5.03 0.01 -4.25
CA GLY A 80 -4.53 0.26 -5.59
C GLY A 80 -3.05 -0.05 -5.71
N MET A 81 -2.21 0.53 -4.83
CA MET A 81 -0.75 0.33 -4.76
C MET A 81 -0.36 -1.15 -4.61
N ILE A 82 -1.10 -1.93 -3.83
CA ILE A 82 -0.87 -3.38 -3.68
C ILE A 82 -1.23 -4.14 -4.98
N SER A 83 -2.24 -3.67 -5.73
CA SER A 83 -2.70 -4.26 -7.00
C SER A 83 -1.84 -3.91 -8.22
N ILE A 84 -0.95 -2.92 -8.15
CA ILE A 84 -0.07 -2.49 -9.28
C ILE A 84 1.00 -3.54 -9.62
N SER A 85 1.13 -4.60 -8.83
CA SER A 85 2.12 -5.65 -9.05
C SER A 85 1.90 -6.49 -10.32
N ARG A 86 0.78 -6.33 -11.05
CA ARG A 86 0.45 -7.15 -12.23
C ARG A 86 0.48 -6.46 -13.60
N VAL A 87 0.73 -5.15 -13.67
CA VAL A 87 0.90 -4.47 -14.98
C VAL A 87 2.17 -3.65 -14.89
N THR A 88 3.13 -3.94 -15.75
CA THR A 88 4.52 -3.44 -15.68
C THR A 88 4.74 -2.18 -16.51
N ALA A 89 3.95 -1.96 -17.56
CA ALA A 89 4.16 -0.90 -18.57
C ALA A 89 4.06 0.56 -18.08
N TRP A 90 3.48 0.80 -16.91
CA TRP A 90 3.28 2.14 -16.33
C TRP A 90 4.30 2.50 -15.24
N LYS A 91 5.08 1.52 -14.75
CA LYS A 91 6.09 1.74 -13.70
C LYS A 91 7.30 2.48 -14.27
N GLU A 92 7.77 2.12 -15.46
CA GLU A 92 8.93 2.74 -16.11
C GLU A 92 8.83 4.27 -16.28
N PRO A 93 7.73 4.85 -16.82
CA PRO A 93 7.63 6.30 -16.93
C PRO A 93 7.52 6.99 -15.57
N ILE A 94 6.93 6.35 -14.55
CA ILE A 94 6.82 6.90 -13.20
C ILE A 94 8.19 6.91 -12.50
N TYR A 95 8.96 5.82 -12.57
CA TYR A 95 10.31 5.76 -12.03
C TYR A 95 11.24 6.77 -12.71
N ASN A 96 11.22 6.85 -14.04
CA ASN A 96 12.01 7.84 -14.79
C ASN A 96 11.57 9.29 -14.50
N PHE A 97 10.33 9.52 -14.06
CA PHE A 97 9.83 10.84 -13.69
C PHE A 97 10.32 11.30 -12.30
N PHE A 98 10.31 10.40 -11.30
CA PHE A 98 10.74 10.72 -9.94
C PHE A 98 12.26 10.63 -9.76
N PHE A 99 12.91 9.71 -10.46
CA PHE A 99 14.36 9.53 -10.44
C PHE A 99 14.94 10.05 -11.76
N LYS A 100 14.99 11.39 -11.91
CA LYS A 100 15.80 11.97 -12.99
C LYS A 100 17.27 11.71 -12.67
N PRO A 101 18.02 10.93 -13.48
CA PRO A 101 19.45 10.81 -13.29
C PRO A 101 20.06 12.20 -13.51
N SER A 102 20.53 12.78 -12.40
CA SER A 102 21.26 14.03 -12.42
C SER A 102 22.71 13.66 -12.62
N GLN A 103 23.14 13.47 -13.86
CA GLN A 103 24.47 13.85 -14.35
C GLN A 103 24.68 13.41 -15.81
N ASP A 104 25.25 14.34 -16.57
CA ASP A 104 25.75 14.15 -17.92
C ASP A 104 26.74 12.97 -17.96
N GLY A 105 26.41 11.91 -18.70
CA GLY A 105 27.38 10.84 -18.97
C GLY A 105 26.80 9.56 -19.54
N GLU A 106 25.78 8.98 -18.92
CA GLU A 106 25.22 7.70 -19.37
C GLU A 106 23.70 7.73 -19.38
N LYS A 107 23.13 7.56 -20.57
CA LYS A 107 21.70 7.32 -20.76
C LYS A 107 21.36 5.88 -20.38
N SER A 108 21.52 5.53 -19.11
CA SER A 108 20.95 4.28 -18.59
C SER A 108 19.46 4.48 -18.43
N LYS A 109 18.71 4.19 -19.50
CA LYS A 109 17.27 3.95 -19.40
C LYS A 109 17.11 2.64 -18.63
N VAL A 110 16.48 2.71 -17.46
CA VAL A 110 16.01 1.51 -16.76
C VAL A 110 15.02 0.83 -17.70
N LYS A 111 15.44 -0.29 -18.29
CA LYS A 111 14.60 -1.18 -19.09
C LYS A 111 14.22 -2.32 -18.16
N ILE A 112 12.98 -2.35 -17.71
CA ILE A 112 12.46 -3.48 -16.96
C ILE A 112 12.13 -4.52 -18.03
N THR A 113 13.05 -5.45 -18.28
CA THR A 113 12.80 -6.54 -19.22
C THR A 113 11.62 -7.37 -18.69
N GLU A 114 10.58 -7.48 -19.51
CA GLU A 114 9.34 -8.17 -19.18
C GLU A 114 9.59 -9.64 -18.84
N LEU A 115 9.00 -10.11 -17.74
CA LEU A 115 8.75 -11.52 -17.45
C LEU A 115 7.52 -11.94 -18.28
N GLU A 116 7.71 -12.29 -19.56
CA GLU A 116 6.63 -12.86 -20.41
C GLU A 116 6.68 -14.39 -20.55
N GLU A 117 7.59 -15.05 -19.86
CA GLU A 117 7.55 -16.51 -19.66
C GLU A 117 7.42 -16.79 -18.16
N GLU A 118 6.74 -17.88 -17.79
CA GLU A 118 6.78 -18.43 -16.44
C GLU A 118 8.26 -18.67 -16.11
N ASP A 119 8.89 -17.68 -15.47
CA ASP A 119 10.33 -17.66 -15.20
C ASP A 119 10.65 -18.93 -14.42
N GLU A 120 11.35 -19.86 -15.08
CA GLU A 120 11.58 -21.21 -14.57
C GLU A 120 12.33 -21.22 -13.23
N PHE A 121 12.93 -20.07 -12.87
CA PHE A 121 13.62 -19.84 -11.62
C PHE A 121 12.68 -19.42 -10.49
N GLN A 122 11.45 -18.97 -10.76
CA GLN A 122 10.47 -18.60 -9.72
C GLN A 122 10.08 -19.77 -8.82
N LYS A 123 10.12 -21.01 -9.34
CA LYS A 123 9.87 -22.23 -8.55
C LYS A 123 10.92 -22.46 -7.46
N TYR A 124 12.06 -21.77 -7.54
CA TYR A 124 13.17 -21.84 -6.62
C TYR A 124 13.26 -20.63 -5.68
N LEU A 125 12.20 -19.81 -5.59
CA LEU A 125 12.11 -18.80 -4.55
C LEU A 125 11.97 -19.46 -3.17
N PRO A 126 12.52 -18.84 -2.11
CA PRO A 126 12.42 -19.38 -0.76
C PRO A 126 10.97 -19.31 -0.25
N ASP A 127 10.44 -20.39 0.31
CA ASP A 127 9.14 -20.39 0.97
C ASP A 127 9.14 -19.55 2.26
N TYR A 128 10.32 -19.35 2.87
CA TYR A 128 10.53 -18.52 4.05
C TYR A 128 11.37 -17.29 3.71
N VAL A 129 10.77 -16.12 3.89
CA VAL A 129 11.43 -14.81 3.84
C VAL A 129 11.25 -14.14 5.21
N PRO A 130 12.33 -13.69 5.89
CA PRO A 130 12.20 -13.04 7.19
C PRO A 130 11.35 -11.76 7.13
N GLU A 131 10.73 -11.41 8.24
CA GLU A 131 9.85 -10.22 8.31
C GLU A 131 10.59 -8.93 7.91
N GLY A 132 9.93 -8.12 7.09
CA GLY A 132 10.46 -6.85 6.59
C GLY A 132 11.47 -6.96 5.45
N PHE A 133 11.77 -8.17 4.97
CA PHE A 133 12.51 -8.35 3.72
C PHE A 133 11.58 -8.33 2.52
N GLU A 134 12.02 -7.64 1.48
CA GLU A 134 11.32 -7.56 0.19
C GLU A 134 12.30 -7.91 -0.93
N LEU A 135 11.79 -8.55 -1.98
CA LEU A 135 12.53 -8.73 -3.23
C LEU A 135 12.62 -7.36 -3.91
N VAL A 136 13.82 -6.78 -3.93
CA VAL A 136 14.04 -5.43 -4.48
C VAL A 136 14.63 -5.45 -5.89
N ASP A 137 15.20 -6.58 -6.30
CA ASP A 137 15.80 -6.73 -7.63
C ASP A 137 15.79 -8.20 -8.07
N SER A 138 15.69 -8.39 -9.39
CA SER A 138 15.88 -9.69 -10.02
C SER A 138 16.47 -9.51 -11.41
N GLU A 139 17.61 -10.13 -11.67
CA GLU A 139 18.33 -10.02 -12.93
C GLU A 139 18.55 -11.40 -13.54
N TYR A 140 18.47 -11.47 -14.86
CA TYR A 140 18.84 -12.65 -15.62
C TYR A 140 20.00 -12.29 -16.55
N ASP A 141 21.12 -13.01 -16.42
CA ASP A 141 22.25 -12.92 -17.32
C ASP A 141 22.14 -14.04 -18.36
N GLU A 142 21.78 -13.68 -19.59
CA GLU A 142 21.65 -14.61 -20.72
C GLU A 142 22.98 -15.29 -21.07
N ASN A 143 24.14 -14.63 -20.85
CA ASN A 143 25.44 -15.20 -21.22
C ASN A 143 25.89 -16.28 -20.25
N LEU A 144 25.54 -16.11 -18.97
CA LEU A 144 25.88 -17.04 -17.91
C LEU A 144 24.74 -18.04 -17.64
N GLU A 145 23.57 -17.88 -18.26
CA GLU A 145 22.34 -18.60 -17.91
C GLU A 145 22.08 -18.57 -16.39
N GLN A 146 22.19 -17.36 -15.84
CA GLN A 146 22.21 -17.14 -14.39
C GLN A 146 21.07 -16.21 -13.98
N LYS A 147 20.31 -16.61 -12.96
CA LYS A 147 19.31 -15.77 -12.29
C LYS A 147 19.81 -15.28 -10.94
N LEU A 148 19.68 -13.98 -10.67
CA LEU A 148 19.95 -13.36 -9.39
C LEU A 148 18.64 -12.82 -8.79
N PHE A 149 18.42 -13.08 -7.50
CA PHE A 149 17.37 -12.46 -6.68
C PHE A 149 18.00 -11.73 -5.50
N VAL A 150 17.60 -10.48 -5.27
CA VAL A 150 18.14 -9.62 -4.21
C VAL A 150 17.04 -9.22 -3.25
N TYR A 151 17.19 -9.61 -1.98
CA TYR A 151 16.28 -9.24 -0.91
C TYR A 151 16.93 -8.26 0.04
N LYS A 152 16.20 -7.22 0.46
CA LYS A 152 16.71 -6.22 1.41
C LYS A 152 15.71 -5.90 2.51
N ASN A 153 16.25 -5.59 3.68
CA ASN A 153 15.56 -4.96 4.80
C ASN A 153 16.53 -3.95 5.44
N ASN A 154 16.32 -2.66 5.19
CA ASN A 154 17.22 -1.59 5.65
C ASN A 154 18.68 -1.83 5.23
N LYS A 155 19.56 -2.19 6.17
CA LYS A 155 20.98 -2.49 5.95
C LYS A 155 21.27 -3.99 5.78
N LEU A 156 20.26 -4.83 5.98
CA LEU A 156 20.38 -6.27 5.85
C LEU A 156 19.98 -6.70 4.44
N PHE A 157 20.63 -7.75 3.95
CA PHE A 157 20.36 -8.31 2.64
C PHE A 157 20.63 -9.82 2.63
N PHE A 158 19.98 -10.49 1.68
CA PHE A 158 20.42 -11.78 1.20
C PHE A 158 20.18 -11.89 -0.30
N ASN A 159 21.04 -12.64 -0.98
CA ASN A 159 20.97 -12.84 -2.41
C ASN A 159 20.94 -14.33 -2.70
N ILE A 160 20.15 -14.72 -3.69
CA ILE A 160 20.12 -16.08 -4.23
C ILE A 160 20.53 -16.00 -5.69
N THR A 161 21.58 -16.72 -6.04
CA THR A 161 22.04 -16.90 -7.41
C THR A 161 21.79 -18.33 -7.83
N ILE A 162 21.16 -18.50 -8.99
CA ILE A 162 20.88 -19.80 -9.59
C ILE A 162 21.56 -19.82 -10.96
N LEU A 163 22.50 -20.73 -11.12
CA LEU A 163 23.27 -20.90 -12.35
C LEU A 163 22.91 -22.26 -12.95
N LYS A 164 22.58 -22.31 -14.24
CA LYS A 164 22.38 -23.58 -14.94
C LYS A 164 23.72 -24.32 -15.09
N ASP A 165 23.76 -25.56 -14.61
CA ASP A 165 24.98 -26.38 -14.61
C ASP A 165 25.04 -27.22 -15.90
N ASP A 166 25.47 -26.57 -16.99
CA ASP A 166 25.87 -27.29 -18.21
C ASP A 166 27.33 -27.75 -18.04
N PHE A 167 27.48 -28.89 -17.34
CA PHE A 167 28.67 -29.73 -17.12
C PHE A 167 30.07 -29.18 -17.47
N ASP A 168 30.97 -29.31 -16.48
CA ASP A 168 32.43 -28.99 -16.42
C ASP A 168 32.83 -27.72 -15.65
N GLN A 169 31.96 -27.16 -14.81
CA GLN A 169 32.41 -26.20 -13.81
C GLN A 169 33.02 -26.90 -12.60
N TYR A 170 34.34 -27.11 -12.62
CA TYR A 170 35.09 -27.53 -11.43
C TYR A 170 35.09 -26.39 -10.39
N MET A 171 34.22 -26.49 -9.39
CA MET A 171 34.14 -25.51 -8.32
C MET A 171 35.05 -25.93 -7.16
N ASP A 172 36.09 -25.12 -6.88
CA ASP A 172 37.05 -25.38 -5.80
C ASP A 172 36.40 -25.15 -4.42
N THR A 173 35.92 -26.23 -3.82
CA THR A 173 35.25 -26.22 -2.51
C THR A 173 36.20 -26.42 -1.31
N GLN A 174 37.52 -26.32 -1.49
CA GLN A 174 38.49 -26.62 -0.41
C GLN A 174 38.28 -25.81 0.89
N ASN A 175 37.79 -24.58 0.79
CA ASN A 175 37.55 -23.71 1.94
C ASN A 175 36.12 -23.80 2.49
N TYR A 176 35.34 -24.78 2.06
CA TYR A 176 33.95 -24.96 2.48
C TYR A 176 33.81 -26.12 3.46
N LYS A 177 33.02 -25.90 4.51
CA LYS A 177 32.54 -26.96 5.38
C LYS A 177 31.36 -27.67 4.70
N LYS A 178 31.49 -28.97 4.49
CA LYS A 178 30.42 -29.82 3.95
C LYS A 178 29.43 -30.20 5.06
N ILE A 179 28.14 -29.98 4.82
CA ILE A 179 27.03 -30.37 5.70
C ILE A 179 25.97 -31.11 4.87
N LYS A 180 25.40 -32.19 5.42
CA LYS A 180 24.27 -32.91 4.81
C LYS A 180 23.00 -32.65 5.61
N TYR A 181 21.92 -32.28 4.92
CA TYR A 181 20.62 -32.03 5.52
C TYR A 181 19.50 -32.21 4.48
N LEU A 182 18.35 -32.80 4.86
CA LEU A 182 17.21 -33.09 3.96
C LEU A 182 17.60 -33.70 2.60
N ASN A 183 18.52 -34.68 2.63
CA ASN A 183 19.05 -35.34 1.43
C ASN A 183 19.81 -34.42 0.43
N ARG A 184 20.14 -33.19 0.84
CA ARG A 184 21.01 -32.26 0.12
C ARG A 184 22.36 -32.12 0.80
N THR A 185 23.35 -31.77 -0.01
CA THR A 185 24.70 -31.45 0.46
C THR A 185 24.93 -29.96 0.27
N TYR A 186 25.22 -29.27 1.37
CA TYR A 186 25.57 -27.87 1.40
C TYR A 186 27.06 -27.72 1.66
N TYR A 187 27.68 -26.80 0.96
CA TYR A 187 29.04 -26.34 1.17
C TYR A 187 28.94 -24.94 1.75
N ILE A 188 29.50 -24.72 2.94
CA ILE A 188 29.37 -23.45 3.66
C ILE A 188 30.75 -22.84 3.91
N ASN A 189 30.98 -21.61 3.46
CA ASN A 189 32.25 -20.92 3.73
C ASN A 189 32.27 -20.26 5.13
N MET A 190 33.36 -19.57 5.46
CA MET A 190 33.51 -18.86 6.74
C MET A 190 32.52 -17.70 6.92
N ASN A 191 32.03 -17.12 5.82
CA ASN A 191 31.07 -16.00 5.81
C ASN A 191 29.61 -16.48 5.89
N HIS A 192 29.38 -17.78 6.03
CA HIS A 192 28.04 -18.39 5.99
C HIS A 192 27.32 -18.24 4.65
N ASP A 193 28.10 -18.15 3.57
CA ASP A 193 27.56 -18.31 2.22
C ASP A 193 27.36 -19.80 1.95
N PHE A 194 26.22 -20.14 1.36
CA PHE A 194 25.85 -21.52 1.06
C PHE A 194 25.98 -21.77 -0.43
N LEU A 195 26.53 -22.93 -0.75
CA LEU A 195 26.60 -23.46 -2.09
C LEU A 195 25.98 -24.86 -2.09
N TRP A 196 25.06 -25.14 -3.01
CA TRP A 196 24.52 -26.48 -3.19
C TRP A 196 24.12 -26.75 -4.64
N TYR A 197 24.01 -28.03 -4.96
CA TYR A 197 23.61 -28.51 -6.28
C TYR A 197 22.24 -29.15 -6.18
N TYR A 198 21.33 -28.77 -7.08
CA TYR A 198 19.99 -29.33 -7.13
C TYR A 198 19.36 -29.15 -8.52
N ASN A 199 18.71 -30.19 -9.06
CA ASN A 199 18.02 -30.17 -10.35
C ASN A 199 18.83 -29.59 -11.54
N ASN A 200 20.13 -29.90 -11.63
CA ASN A 200 21.06 -29.36 -12.64
C ASN A 200 21.31 -27.85 -12.54
N TYR A 201 21.13 -27.28 -11.34
CA TYR A 201 21.50 -25.90 -11.05
C TYR A 201 22.49 -25.86 -9.88
N ILE A 202 23.41 -24.90 -9.97
CA ILE A 202 24.27 -24.48 -8.87
C ILE A 202 23.60 -23.30 -8.19
N PHE A 203 23.34 -23.45 -6.90
CA PHE A 203 22.77 -22.41 -6.07
C PHE A 203 23.86 -21.80 -5.21
N THR A 204 23.88 -20.46 -5.16
CA THR A 204 24.68 -19.70 -4.22
C THR A 204 23.77 -18.78 -3.40
N PHE A 205 23.91 -18.83 -2.08
CA PHE A 205 23.26 -17.91 -1.16
C PHE A 205 24.32 -17.11 -0.43
N THR A 206 24.19 -15.78 -0.46
CA THR A 206 25.07 -14.87 0.29
C THR A 206 24.23 -13.92 1.11
N SER A 207 24.68 -13.55 2.31
CA SER A 207 23.93 -12.64 3.17
C SER A 207 24.79 -11.99 4.23
N ASN A 208 24.28 -10.94 4.85
CA ASN A 208 24.82 -10.39 6.11
C ASN A 208 23.90 -10.69 7.31
N LEU A 209 23.08 -11.75 7.19
CA LEU A 209 22.15 -12.21 8.22
C LEU A 209 22.86 -13.06 9.27
N GLU A 210 22.21 -13.23 10.42
CA GLU A 210 22.66 -14.22 11.39
C GLU A 210 22.51 -15.63 10.82
N LYS A 211 23.52 -16.46 11.10
CA LYS A 211 23.64 -17.84 10.62
C LYS A 211 22.34 -18.66 10.71
N HIS A 212 21.58 -18.50 11.81
CA HIS A 212 20.34 -19.26 12.02
C HIS A 212 19.22 -18.86 11.04
N GLU A 213 19.13 -17.59 10.66
CA GLU A 213 18.18 -17.12 9.64
C GLU A 213 18.61 -17.59 8.26
N CYS A 214 19.90 -17.55 7.94
CA CYS A 214 20.43 -18.10 6.69
C CYS A 214 20.00 -19.55 6.47
N TYR A 215 20.11 -20.40 7.51
CA TYR A 215 19.67 -21.79 7.42
C TYR A 215 18.17 -21.92 7.13
N LYS A 216 17.32 -21.14 7.80
CA LYS A 216 15.87 -21.19 7.55
C LYS A 216 15.53 -20.84 6.10
N ILE A 217 16.16 -19.79 5.56
CA ILE A 217 15.94 -19.36 4.18
C ILE A 217 16.41 -20.43 3.20
N VAL A 218 17.67 -20.88 3.32
CA VAL A 218 18.26 -21.86 2.41
C VAL A 218 17.51 -23.21 2.44
N GLN A 219 16.99 -23.60 3.61
CA GLN A 219 16.19 -24.83 3.76
C GLN A 219 14.78 -24.71 3.17
N SER A 220 14.28 -23.50 2.97
CA SER A 220 12.96 -23.23 2.39
C SER A 220 12.96 -23.17 0.86
N ILE A 221 14.14 -23.29 0.22
CA ILE A 221 14.29 -23.30 -1.24
C ILE A 221 14.14 -24.74 -1.73
N ASN A 222 13.10 -25.01 -2.53
CA ASN A 222 12.75 -26.37 -2.99
C ASN A 222 13.34 -26.75 -4.34
#